data_AF-A0A7S0VH72-F1
#
_entry.id   AF-A0A7S0VH72-F1
#
_cell.length_a   1.000
_cell.length_b   1.000
_cell.length_c   1.000
_cell.angle_alpha   90.00
_cell.angle_beta   90.00
_cell.angle_gamma   90.00
#
_symmetry.space_group_name_H-M   'P 1'
#
loop_
_entity.id
_entity.type
_entity.pdbx_description
1 polymer ?
#
loop_
_entity_poly.entity_id
_entity_poly.type
_entity_poly.pdbx_seq_one_letter_code
_entity_poly.pdbx_strand_id
1 'polypeptide(L)'
;KKEEEEKKEEEEKKEEEEKKEEEEKKKEEKKEKEEKNTTTKKNKKETTEAPTTSRPFIPTPEVLFYPTRVPGVALVIGSSTIVDIDCGAYNTFALTKRGTVIGWGLNNSGQLGLEKESDDDNIVWEPVEIDSLSNIAKIKGGEQHTLALTKAGELLAFGAPTYGALGRHTVDVKSANVVHPVPAAVEGLEGLKVASIAAGTNVSACTTEDGDAYFWGSNTNLQLAKGTDDSDEVVPKKMGRVKQFGYRKIFGVMLGGQHGALLAEKVLSAEEAEKEKREKEEKEEKAKREKEERERKKKEKEEKAE
;
A
#
# COMPACT_ATOMS: atom_id res chain seq x y z
N LYS A 1 58.01 27.09 -7.56
CA LYS A 1 58.74 26.15 -6.67
C LYS A 1 58.77 26.63 -5.22
N LYS A 2 59.64 27.56 -4.77
CA LYS A 2 59.60 28.03 -3.36
C LYS A 2 58.27 28.72 -2.98
N GLU A 3 57.74 29.59 -3.83
CA GLU A 3 56.43 30.24 -3.62
C GLU A 3 55.22 29.29 -3.77
N GLU A 4 55.39 28.14 -4.44
CA GLU A 4 54.32 27.13 -4.54
C GLU A 4 54.28 26.21 -3.32
N GLU A 5 55.44 25.93 -2.70
CA GLU A 5 55.51 25.18 -1.44
C GLU A 5 54.95 25.99 -0.27
N GLU A 6 55.25 27.30 -0.20
CA GLU A 6 54.70 28.17 0.85
C GLU A 6 53.17 28.30 0.76
N LYS A 7 52.61 28.44 -0.44
CA LYS A 7 51.15 28.47 -0.62
C LYS A 7 50.46 27.17 -0.21
N LYS A 8 51.12 26.03 -0.44
CA LYS A 8 50.56 24.72 -0.12
C LYS A 8 50.57 24.46 1.40
N GLU A 9 51.63 24.89 2.10
CA GLU A 9 51.64 24.87 3.57
C GLU A 9 50.61 25.82 4.18
N GLU A 10 50.32 26.95 3.52
CA GLU A 10 49.33 27.91 3.99
C GLU A 10 47.87 27.41 3.79
N GLU A 11 47.61 26.68 2.70
CA GLU A 11 46.32 25.99 2.48
C GLU A 11 46.12 24.82 3.45
N GLU A 12 47.13 23.98 3.71
CA GLU A 12 47.02 22.89 4.69
C GLU A 12 46.76 23.40 6.11
N LYS A 13 47.38 24.52 6.51
CA LYS A 13 47.11 25.15 7.82
C LYS A 13 45.69 25.67 7.95
N LYS A 14 45.13 26.26 6.88
CA LYS A 14 43.73 26.72 6.88
C LYS A 14 42.75 25.55 6.97
N GLU A 15 43.02 24.46 6.27
CA GLU A 15 42.17 23.27 6.31
C GLU A 15 42.21 22.59 7.69
N GLU A 16 43.34 22.67 8.40
CA GLU A 16 43.47 22.17 9.77
C GLU A 16 42.77 23.07 10.81
N GLU A 17 42.75 24.39 10.60
CA GLU A 17 41.98 25.33 11.44
C GLU A 17 40.46 25.16 11.25
N GLU A 18 39.97 25.00 10.02
CA GLU A 18 38.54 24.74 9.75
C GLU A 18 38.06 23.44 10.40
N LYS A 19 38.87 22.37 10.36
CA LYS A 19 38.55 21.11 11.04
C LYS A 19 38.48 21.25 12.56
N LYS A 20 39.32 22.11 13.16
CA LYS A 20 39.28 22.39 14.61
C LYS A 20 38.04 23.17 15.01
N GLU A 21 37.64 24.18 14.22
CA GLU A 21 36.37 24.91 14.45
C GLU A 21 35.15 23.99 14.32
N GLU A 22 35.14 23.06 13.36
CA GLU A 22 34.03 22.13 13.19
C GLU A 22 33.91 21.13 14.36
N GLU A 23 35.04 20.69 14.93
CA GLU A 23 35.04 19.87 16.15
C GLU A 23 34.57 20.64 17.39
N GLU A 24 34.92 21.92 17.53
CA GLU A 24 34.43 22.75 18.64
C GLU A 24 32.92 22.98 18.56
N LYS A 25 32.38 23.30 17.37
CA LYS A 25 30.93 23.42 17.15
C LYS A 25 30.18 22.13 17.49
N LYS A 26 30.71 20.96 17.12
CA LYS A 26 30.13 19.66 17.48
C LYS A 26 30.16 19.40 18.99
N LYS A 27 31.18 19.88 19.71
CA LYS A 27 31.26 19.76 21.18
C LYS A 27 30.28 20.69 21.88
N GLU A 28 30.06 21.90 21.38
CA GLU A 28 29.07 22.84 21.91
C GLU A 28 27.63 22.34 21.70
N GLU A 29 27.29 21.86 20.50
CA GLU A 29 25.96 21.27 20.23
C GLU A 29 25.66 20.07 21.15
N LYS A 30 26.69 19.27 21.46
CA LYS A 30 26.54 18.12 22.37
C LYS A 30 26.29 18.57 23.81
N LYS A 31 26.97 19.62 24.28
CA LYS A 31 26.70 20.24 25.60
C LYS A 31 25.29 20.84 25.67
N GLU A 32 24.84 21.52 24.63
CA GLU A 32 23.50 22.13 24.60
C GLU A 32 22.39 21.07 24.61
N LYS A 33 22.60 19.91 23.95
CA LYS A 33 21.70 18.75 24.01
C LYS A 33 21.67 18.10 25.40
N GLU A 34 22.80 18.02 26.10
CA GLU A 34 22.87 17.50 27.48
C GLU A 34 22.20 18.45 28.50
N GLU A 35 22.35 19.77 28.33
CA GLU A 35 21.68 20.78 29.16
C GLU A 35 20.16 20.82 28.92
N LYS A 36 19.71 20.69 27.66
CA LYS A 36 18.27 20.58 27.36
C LYS A 36 17.68 19.31 27.98
N ASN A 37 18.36 18.16 27.88
CA ASN A 37 17.88 16.91 28.49
C ASN A 37 17.81 16.93 30.03
N THR A 38 18.74 17.64 30.68
CA THR A 38 18.72 17.82 32.15
C THR A 38 17.62 18.79 32.60
N THR A 39 17.32 19.82 31.80
CA THR A 39 16.24 20.78 32.06
C THR A 39 14.85 20.14 31.86
N THR A 40 14.67 19.32 30.83
CA THR A 40 13.42 18.57 30.59
C THR A 40 13.13 17.53 31.67
N LYS A 41 14.18 16.91 32.24
CA LYS A 41 14.04 16.00 33.40
C LYS A 41 13.69 16.72 34.70
N LYS A 42 14.11 17.99 34.87
CA LYS A 42 13.82 18.78 36.09
C LYS A 42 12.39 19.34 36.09
N ASN A 43 11.88 19.75 34.93
CA ASN A 43 10.52 20.32 34.80
C ASN A 43 9.40 19.26 34.90
N LYS A 44 9.69 17.97 34.80
CA LYS A 44 8.68 16.89 34.93
C LYS A 44 8.38 16.49 36.38
N LYS A 45 8.99 17.14 37.39
CA LYS A 45 8.90 16.72 38.80
C LYS A 45 8.03 17.58 39.71
N GLU A 46 7.43 18.67 39.23
CA GLU A 46 6.55 19.53 40.04
C GLU A 46 5.27 19.88 39.29
N THR A 47 4.28 18.99 39.37
CA THR A 47 2.85 19.32 39.26
C THR A 47 2.08 18.20 39.95
N THR A 48 1.53 18.50 41.13
CA THR A 48 0.66 17.60 41.89
C THR A 48 -0.78 17.87 41.45
N GLU A 49 -1.21 17.18 40.41
CA GLU A 49 -2.62 17.02 40.07
C GLU A 49 -3.02 15.55 40.26
N ALA A 50 -4.22 15.32 40.79
CA ALA A 50 -4.72 14.00 41.17
C ALA A 50 -4.71 13.02 39.97
N PRO A 51 -4.23 11.76 40.13
CA PRO A 51 -4.08 10.85 39.01
C PRO A 51 -5.43 10.21 38.66
N THR A 52 -6.17 10.79 37.73
CA THR A 52 -7.05 10.02 36.86
C THR A 52 -6.25 9.56 35.64
N THR A 53 -5.33 8.62 35.86
CA THR A 53 -4.59 7.96 34.78
C THR A 53 -4.77 6.45 34.93
N SER A 54 -5.74 5.89 34.19
CA SER A 54 -5.65 4.47 33.86
C SER A 54 -4.32 4.28 33.14
N ARG A 55 -3.38 3.55 33.74
CA ARG A 55 -2.10 3.23 33.08
C ARG A 55 -2.40 2.66 31.69
N PRO A 56 -1.63 3.05 30.65
CA PRO A 56 -1.73 2.39 29.35
C PRO A 56 -1.54 0.89 29.56
N PHE A 57 -2.48 0.10 29.05
CA PHE A 57 -2.45 -1.35 29.20
C PHE A 57 -1.29 -1.89 28.36
N ILE A 58 -0.25 -2.39 29.03
CA ILE A 58 0.85 -3.10 28.38
C ILE A 58 0.51 -4.61 28.47
N PRO A 59 0.17 -5.27 27.36
CA PRO A 59 -0.14 -6.71 27.38
C PRO A 59 1.10 -7.51 27.80
N THR A 60 0.92 -8.54 28.63
CA THR A 60 2.00 -9.51 28.89
C THR A 60 2.23 -10.39 27.66
N PRO A 61 3.41 -11.00 27.50
CA PRO A 61 3.67 -11.91 26.39
C PRO A 61 2.63 -13.03 26.25
N GLU A 62 2.09 -13.56 27.36
CA GLU A 62 1.04 -14.59 27.28
C GLU A 62 -0.24 -14.10 26.59
N VAL A 63 -0.60 -12.83 26.74
CA VAL A 63 -1.80 -12.23 26.11
C VAL A 63 -1.58 -12.03 24.61
N LEU A 64 -0.34 -11.86 24.15
CA LEU A 64 -0.01 -11.71 22.73
C LEU A 64 -0.17 -13.00 21.92
N PHE A 65 -0.21 -14.17 22.57
CA PHE A 65 -0.43 -15.46 21.89
C PHE A 65 -1.90 -15.75 21.61
N TYR A 66 -2.83 -14.92 22.10
CA TYR A 66 -4.26 -15.08 21.87
C TYR A 66 -4.82 -13.88 21.11
N PRO A 67 -5.80 -14.08 20.21
CA PRO A 67 -6.50 -12.98 19.57
C PRO A 67 -7.07 -12.03 20.62
N THR A 68 -6.48 -10.85 20.70
CA THR A 68 -6.83 -9.84 21.71
C THR A 68 -7.49 -8.67 21.01
N ARG A 69 -8.56 -8.15 21.60
CA ARG A 69 -9.23 -6.95 21.09
C ARG A 69 -8.28 -5.76 21.15
N VAL A 70 -8.11 -5.06 20.04
CA VAL A 70 -7.32 -3.82 19.99
C VAL A 70 -7.98 -2.78 20.90
N PRO A 71 -7.29 -2.28 21.95
CA PRO A 71 -7.82 -1.25 22.83
C PRO A 71 -8.01 0.08 22.07
N GLY A 72 -8.85 0.97 22.59
CA GLY A 72 -9.04 2.30 22.00
C GLY A 72 -9.97 2.36 20.78
N VAL A 73 -10.06 1.32 19.94
CA VAL A 73 -10.89 1.34 18.72
C VAL A 73 -12.34 1.76 18.98
N ALA A 74 -12.96 1.25 20.05
CA ALA A 74 -14.35 1.58 20.39
C ALA A 74 -14.53 3.01 20.91
N LEU A 75 -13.49 3.62 21.47
CA LEU A 75 -13.51 5.02 21.89
C LEU A 75 -13.50 5.93 20.66
N VAL A 76 -12.76 5.54 19.62
CA VAL A 76 -12.65 6.29 18.36
C VAL A 76 -13.94 6.18 17.53
N ILE A 77 -14.46 4.97 17.29
CA ILE A 77 -15.59 4.80 16.35
C ILE A 77 -16.98 5.00 16.95
N GLY A 78 -17.06 5.12 18.28
CA GLY A 78 -18.31 5.12 19.02
C GLY A 78 -19.18 3.89 18.70
N SER A 79 -20.37 4.12 18.16
CA SER A 79 -21.34 3.06 17.80
C SER A 79 -21.16 2.51 16.38
N SER A 80 -20.15 2.95 15.63
CA SER A 80 -19.93 2.47 14.26
C SER A 80 -19.34 1.06 14.24
N THR A 81 -19.53 0.33 13.15
CA THR A 81 -19.00 -1.03 12.97
C THR A 81 -17.84 -1.02 11.98
N ILE A 82 -16.76 -1.74 12.31
CA ILE A 82 -15.67 -2.04 11.36
C ILE A 82 -16.21 -3.04 10.32
N VAL A 83 -15.93 -2.78 9.05
CA VAL A 83 -16.36 -3.61 7.91
C VAL A 83 -15.19 -4.15 7.08
N ASP A 84 -14.02 -3.54 7.20
CA ASP A 84 -12.81 -3.98 6.53
C ASP A 84 -11.57 -3.58 7.33
N ILE A 85 -10.48 -4.33 7.16
CA ILE A 85 -9.18 -4.10 7.78
C ILE A 85 -8.12 -4.29 6.71
N ASP A 86 -7.13 -3.41 6.69
CA ASP A 86 -5.97 -3.54 5.82
C ASP A 86 -4.67 -3.38 6.62
N CYS A 87 -3.67 -4.18 6.30
CA CYS A 87 -2.35 -4.10 6.89
C CYS A 87 -1.36 -3.77 5.78
N GLY A 88 -0.77 -2.58 5.81
CA GLY A 88 0.43 -2.29 5.03
C GLY A 88 1.66 -2.97 5.62
N ALA A 89 2.86 -2.61 5.17
CA ALA A 89 4.08 -3.24 5.68
C ALA A 89 4.31 -2.95 7.17
N TYR A 90 4.02 -1.71 7.60
CA TYR A 90 4.30 -1.23 8.96
C TYR A 90 3.13 -0.45 9.59
N ASN A 91 1.98 -0.42 8.93
CA ASN A 91 0.78 0.27 9.40
C ASN A 91 -0.45 -0.63 9.30
N THR A 92 -1.51 -0.27 10.03
CA THR A 92 -2.77 -0.99 10.01
C THR A 92 -3.92 0.01 9.96
N PHE A 93 -4.91 -0.29 9.14
CA PHE A 93 -6.12 0.48 8.96
C PHE A 93 -7.35 -0.35 9.30
N ALA A 94 -8.32 0.30 9.93
CA ALA A 94 -9.65 -0.26 10.12
C ALA A 94 -10.69 0.69 9.52
N LEU A 95 -11.52 0.17 8.61
CA LEU A 95 -12.54 0.94 7.91
C LEU A 95 -13.91 0.67 8.53
N THR A 96 -14.62 1.74 8.87
CA THR A 96 -15.99 1.66 9.37
C THR A 96 -17.02 1.62 8.24
N LYS A 97 -18.23 1.12 8.50
CA LYS A 97 -19.36 1.17 7.56
C LYS A 97 -19.69 2.60 7.08
N ARG A 98 -19.44 3.60 7.94
CA ARG A 98 -19.68 5.02 7.62
C ARG A 98 -18.65 5.56 6.63
N GLY A 99 -17.50 4.91 6.48
CA GLY A 99 -16.39 5.36 5.64
C GLY A 99 -15.36 6.19 6.40
N THR A 100 -15.43 6.20 7.74
CA THR A 100 -14.36 6.68 8.61
C THR A 100 -13.24 5.64 8.65
N VAL A 101 -12.00 6.11 8.58
CA VAL A 101 -10.78 5.29 8.64
C VAL A 101 -10.07 5.56 9.97
N ILE A 102 -9.64 4.48 10.60
CA ILE A 102 -8.77 4.51 11.77
C ILE A 102 -7.43 3.92 11.35
N GLY A 103 -6.33 4.51 11.80
CA GLY A 103 -4.99 4.01 11.53
C GLY A 103 -4.12 3.94 12.77
N TRP A 104 -3.13 3.06 12.75
CA TRP A 104 -2.01 3.03 13.70
C TRP A 104 -0.79 2.36 13.07
N GLY A 105 0.37 2.51 13.70
CA GLY A 105 1.66 2.01 13.23
C GLY A 105 2.58 3.12 12.73
N LEU A 106 3.49 2.77 11.82
CA LEU A 106 4.52 3.66 11.31
C LEU A 106 3.95 4.76 10.41
N ASN A 107 4.35 6.02 10.64
CA ASN A 107 3.97 7.19 9.84
C ASN A 107 5.17 8.08 9.47
N ASN A 108 6.40 7.54 9.47
CA ASN A 108 7.61 8.29 9.11
C ASN A 108 7.59 8.84 7.67
N SER A 109 6.84 8.21 6.78
CA SER A 109 6.64 8.63 5.39
C SER A 109 5.31 9.35 5.17
N GLY A 110 4.53 9.64 6.23
CA GLY A 110 3.17 10.18 6.11
C GLY A 110 2.14 9.15 5.62
N GLN A 111 2.46 7.86 5.65
CA GLN A 111 1.63 6.78 5.10
C GLN A 111 0.34 6.50 5.90
N LEU A 112 0.15 7.07 7.08
CA LEU A 112 -1.13 7.07 7.80
C LEU A 112 -2.04 8.25 7.42
N GLY A 113 -1.57 9.23 6.65
CA GLY A 113 -2.40 10.39 6.31
C GLY A 113 -2.46 11.46 7.41
N LEU A 114 -1.53 11.38 8.37
CA LEU A 114 -1.38 12.28 9.51
C LEU A 114 -0.10 13.10 9.34
N GLU A 115 -0.11 14.34 9.83
CA GLU A 115 1.07 15.21 9.77
C GLU A 115 2.27 14.63 10.54
N LYS A 116 3.48 15.01 10.14
CA LYS A 116 4.72 14.57 10.78
C LYS A 116 5.08 15.52 11.91
N GLU A 117 5.10 15.02 13.15
CA GLU A 117 5.61 15.78 14.29
C GLU A 117 7.13 15.58 14.45
N SER A 118 7.93 16.33 13.70
CA SER A 118 9.42 16.36 13.77
C SER A 118 10.15 15.00 13.59
N ASP A 119 11.50 15.00 13.62
CA ASP A 119 12.41 13.96 13.09
C ASP A 119 12.54 12.64 13.90
N ASP A 120 11.44 12.11 14.42
CA ASP A 120 11.37 10.75 14.97
C ASP A 120 10.74 9.77 13.96
N ASP A 121 10.75 8.47 14.31
CA ASP A 121 10.09 7.38 13.56
C ASP A 121 8.57 7.60 13.35
N ASN A 122 7.98 8.64 13.95
CA ASN A 122 6.59 9.07 13.83
C ASN A 122 5.61 7.88 13.94
N ILE A 123 5.74 7.10 15.01
CA ILE A 123 4.91 5.90 15.25
C ILE A 123 3.65 6.30 16.01
N VAL A 124 2.50 5.93 15.46
CA VAL A 124 1.19 6.06 16.09
C VAL A 124 0.87 4.76 16.82
N TRP A 125 1.01 4.76 18.14
CA TRP A 125 0.91 3.54 18.96
C TRP A 125 -0.52 3.07 19.23
N GLU A 126 -1.48 3.98 19.19
CA GLU A 126 -2.88 3.71 19.49
C GLU A 126 -3.73 4.00 18.24
N PRO A 127 -4.85 3.29 18.03
CA PRO A 127 -5.76 3.60 16.94
C PRO A 127 -6.25 5.04 17.02
N VAL A 128 -6.05 5.81 15.94
CA VAL A 128 -6.55 7.19 15.81
C VAL A 128 -7.40 7.33 14.56
N GLU A 129 -8.40 8.21 14.60
CA GLU A 129 -9.14 8.59 13.40
C GLU A 129 -8.21 9.38 12.46
N ILE A 130 -8.31 9.09 11.16
CA ILE A 130 -7.60 9.83 10.12
C ILE A 130 -8.59 10.80 9.50
N ASP A 131 -8.74 11.96 10.14
CA ASP A 131 -9.77 12.97 9.82
C ASP A 131 -9.65 13.54 8.39
N SER A 132 -8.45 13.45 7.80
CA SER A 132 -8.20 13.84 6.40
C SER A 132 -8.88 12.91 5.39
N LEU A 133 -9.39 11.75 5.82
CA LEU A 133 -10.10 10.79 5.00
C LEU A 133 -11.58 10.74 5.38
N SER A 134 -12.46 10.91 4.39
CA SER A 134 -13.90 10.79 4.58
C SER A 134 -14.56 10.02 3.45
N ASN A 135 -15.69 9.37 3.75
CA ASN A 135 -16.45 8.59 2.78
C ASN A 135 -15.62 7.51 2.06
N ILE A 136 -14.69 6.85 2.77
CA ILE A 136 -13.85 5.81 2.19
C ILE A 136 -14.65 4.52 1.98
N ALA A 137 -14.40 3.88 0.84
CA ALA A 137 -14.95 2.59 0.45
C ALA A 137 -13.92 1.45 0.58
N LYS A 138 -12.65 1.73 0.25
CA LYS A 138 -11.52 0.78 0.39
C LYS A 138 -10.26 1.52 0.77
N ILE A 139 -9.38 0.88 1.53
CA ILE A 139 -8.05 1.37 1.86
C ILE A 139 -7.02 0.26 1.67
N LYS A 140 -5.84 0.61 1.14
CA LYS A 140 -4.72 -0.30 0.90
C LYS A 140 -3.40 0.37 1.26
N GLY A 141 -2.69 -0.16 2.24
CA GLY A 141 -1.35 0.27 2.64
C GLY A 141 -0.26 -0.48 1.87
N GLY A 142 0.70 0.26 1.32
CA GLY A 142 1.95 -0.26 0.81
C GLY A 142 3.04 -0.28 1.88
N GLU A 143 4.31 -0.10 1.50
CA GLU A 143 5.39 0.06 2.47
C GLU A 143 5.43 1.47 3.07
N GLN A 144 5.46 2.47 2.20
CA GLN A 144 5.59 3.89 2.57
C GLN A 144 4.49 4.77 1.96
N HIS A 145 3.49 4.19 1.32
CA HIS A 145 2.36 4.91 0.72
C HIS A 145 1.04 4.19 1.03
N THR A 146 -0.07 4.89 0.86
CA THR A 146 -1.42 4.35 1.04
C THR A 146 -2.33 4.85 -0.07
N LEU A 147 -3.19 3.96 -0.54
CA LEU A 147 -4.27 4.25 -1.47
C LEU A 147 -5.62 4.21 -0.74
N ALA A 148 -6.45 5.20 -0.97
CA ALA A 148 -7.80 5.27 -0.42
C ALA A 148 -8.83 5.54 -1.53
N LEU A 149 -9.74 4.60 -1.74
CA LEU A 149 -10.83 4.72 -2.70
C LEU A 149 -12.05 5.29 -1.99
N THR A 150 -12.57 6.44 -2.44
CA THR A 150 -13.79 7.02 -1.91
C THR A 150 -15.03 6.30 -2.44
N LYS A 151 -16.16 6.42 -1.73
CA LYS A 151 -17.48 5.92 -2.18
C LYS A 151 -17.98 6.60 -3.46
N ALA A 152 -17.40 7.74 -3.84
CA ALA A 152 -17.69 8.43 -5.10
C ALA A 152 -16.88 7.86 -6.29
N GLY A 153 -15.93 6.94 -6.05
CA GLY A 153 -15.08 6.34 -7.08
C GLY A 153 -13.77 7.10 -7.35
N GLU A 154 -13.47 8.12 -6.55
CA GLU A 154 -12.21 8.87 -6.62
C GLU A 154 -11.11 8.11 -5.86
N LEU A 155 -9.92 8.03 -6.45
CA LEU A 155 -8.76 7.40 -5.84
C LEU A 155 -7.81 8.46 -5.28
N LEU A 156 -7.55 8.38 -3.98
CA LEU A 156 -6.60 9.22 -3.27
C LEU A 156 -5.32 8.44 -2.95
N ALA A 157 -4.18 9.13 -2.94
CA ALA A 157 -2.90 8.60 -2.49
C ALA A 157 -2.17 9.58 -1.57
N PHE A 158 -1.45 9.03 -0.59
CA PHE A 158 -0.61 9.79 0.35
C PHE A 158 0.55 8.93 0.86
N GLY A 159 1.57 9.58 1.41
CA GLY A 159 2.81 8.96 1.87
C GLY A 159 4.03 9.38 1.04
N ALA A 160 4.98 8.46 0.86
CA ALA A 160 6.17 8.67 0.05
C ALA A 160 5.87 8.59 -1.46
N PRO A 161 6.40 9.52 -2.27
CA PRO A 161 6.24 9.54 -3.74
C PRO A 161 7.21 8.62 -4.48
N THR A 162 8.08 7.89 -3.76
CA THR A 162 9.19 7.13 -4.33
C THR A 162 8.74 6.20 -5.46
N TYR A 163 9.50 6.18 -6.55
CA TYR A 163 9.22 5.42 -7.78
C TYR A 163 7.89 5.77 -8.47
N GLY A 164 7.19 6.82 -8.01
CA GLY A 164 5.89 7.19 -8.52
C GLY A 164 4.72 6.54 -7.80
N ALA A 165 4.89 5.88 -6.65
CA ALA A 165 3.84 5.11 -5.98
C ALA A 165 2.55 5.90 -5.66
N LEU A 166 2.60 7.24 -5.61
CA LEU A 166 1.42 8.10 -5.42
C LEU A 166 0.63 8.39 -6.70
N GLY A 167 1.14 8.05 -7.89
CA GLY A 167 0.41 8.22 -9.14
C GLY A 167 0.18 9.68 -9.53
N ARG A 168 1.14 10.57 -9.24
CA ARG A 168 1.05 12.02 -9.47
C ARG A 168 2.35 12.54 -10.08
N HIS A 169 2.24 13.37 -11.11
CA HIS A 169 3.38 14.05 -11.72
C HIS A 169 3.82 15.30 -10.94
N THR A 170 2.99 15.78 -10.01
CA THR A 170 3.21 16.99 -9.22
C THR A 170 4.14 16.80 -8.01
N VAL A 171 4.60 15.57 -7.76
CA VAL A 171 5.44 15.22 -6.61
C VAL A 171 6.85 14.82 -7.04
N ASP A 172 7.84 15.12 -6.19
CA ASP A 172 9.23 14.72 -6.46
C ASP A 172 9.45 13.25 -6.10
N VAL A 173 9.37 12.39 -7.11
CA VAL A 173 9.53 10.93 -6.97
C VAL A 173 10.96 10.48 -6.67
N LYS A 174 11.97 11.36 -6.79
CA LYS A 174 13.39 11.04 -6.57
C LYS A 174 13.86 11.39 -5.16
N SER A 175 13.16 12.28 -4.47
CA SER A 175 13.50 12.68 -3.11
C SER A 175 12.95 11.69 -2.09
N ALA A 176 13.84 10.99 -1.40
CA ALA A 176 13.47 10.09 -0.29
C ALA A 176 12.95 10.83 0.96
N ASN A 177 13.21 12.15 1.05
CA ASN A 177 12.90 12.95 2.24
C ASN A 177 11.62 13.78 2.09
N VAL A 178 11.03 13.85 0.89
CA VAL A 178 9.79 14.60 0.65
C VAL A 178 8.63 13.63 0.75
N VAL A 179 7.76 13.89 1.72
CA VAL A 179 6.57 13.08 2.00
C VAL A 179 5.31 13.91 1.75
N HIS A 180 4.22 13.23 1.42
CA HIS A 180 2.92 13.85 1.15
C HIS A 180 1.86 13.23 2.06
N PRO A 181 1.79 13.63 3.34
CA PRO A 181 0.85 13.06 4.30
C PRO A 181 -0.61 13.46 4.01
N VAL A 182 -0.86 14.52 3.24
CA VAL A 182 -2.22 14.94 2.90
C VAL A 182 -2.75 14.09 1.75
N PRO A 183 -3.87 13.35 1.93
CA PRO A 183 -4.54 12.61 0.85
C PRO A 183 -4.86 13.52 -0.33
N ALA A 184 -4.47 13.09 -1.53
CA ALA A 184 -4.70 13.84 -2.75
C ALA A 184 -5.04 12.90 -3.90
N ALA A 185 -5.81 13.39 -4.88
CA ALA A 185 -6.25 12.60 -6.02
C ALA A 185 -5.07 12.06 -6.84
N VAL A 186 -5.17 10.78 -7.22
CA VAL A 186 -4.31 10.17 -8.23
C VAL A 186 -4.64 10.78 -9.59
N GLU A 187 -3.62 11.19 -10.33
CA GLU A 187 -3.76 11.87 -11.63
C GLU A 187 -3.88 10.84 -12.77
N GLY A 188 -4.53 11.21 -13.88
CA GLY A 188 -4.61 10.35 -15.08
C GLY A 188 -5.71 9.28 -15.03
N LEU A 189 -6.59 9.34 -14.02
CA LEU A 189 -7.78 8.49 -13.88
C LEU A 189 -9.08 9.29 -14.04
N GLU A 190 -9.02 10.50 -14.58
CA GLU A 190 -10.18 11.40 -14.68
C GLU A 190 -11.29 10.77 -15.54
N GLY A 191 -12.52 10.80 -15.02
CA GLY A 191 -13.69 10.24 -15.68
C GLY A 191 -13.81 8.71 -15.61
N LEU A 192 -12.83 8.02 -15.03
CA LEU A 192 -12.90 6.58 -14.80
C LEU A 192 -13.51 6.30 -13.42
N LYS A 193 -14.28 5.22 -13.33
CA LYS A 193 -14.79 4.72 -12.05
C LYS A 193 -13.91 3.59 -11.54
N VAL A 194 -13.14 3.86 -10.50
CA VAL A 194 -12.29 2.85 -9.86
C VAL A 194 -13.14 1.89 -9.05
N ALA A 195 -12.97 0.59 -9.28
CA ALA A 195 -13.73 -0.50 -8.65
C ALA A 195 -12.91 -1.27 -7.60
N SER A 196 -11.60 -1.41 -7.79
CA SER A 196 -10.70 -2.03 -6.83
C SER A 196 -9.32 -1.38 -6.85
N ILE A 197 -8.61 -1.51 -5.74
CA ILE A 197 -7.26 -0.97 -5.54
C ILE A 197 -6.37 -2.02 -4.88
N ALA A 198 -5.07 -1.92 -5.13
CA ALA A 198 -4.02 -2.67 -4.45
C ALA A 198 -2.77 -1.81 -4.28
N ALA A 199 -2.07 -2.03 -3.17
CA ALA A 199 -0.76 -1.44 -2.90
C ALA A 199 0.20 -2.58 -2.52
N GLY A 200 1.35 -2.64 -3.18
CA GLY A 200 2.50 -3.46 -2.82
C GLY A 200 3.56 -2.63 -2.11
N THR A 201 4.81 -3.08 -2.09
CA THR A 201 5.92 -2.35 -1.45
C THR A 201 6.04 -0.90 -1.99
N ASN A 202 6.31 -0.76 -3.29
CA ASN A 202 6.45 0.54 -3.97
C ASN A 202 5.66 0.57 -5.27
N VAL A 203 4.62 -0.26 -5.36
CA VAL A 203 3.81 -0.42 -6.56
C VAL A 203 2.35 -0.29 -6.20
N SER A 204 1.59 0.32 -7.08
CA SER A 204 0.18 0.60 -6.90
C SER A 204 -0.59 0.15 -8.12
N ALA A 205 -1.83 -0.27 -7.91
CA ALA A 205 -2.71 -0.66 -8.98
C ALA A 205 -4.16 -0.36 -8.66
N CYS A 206 -4.95 -0.20 -9.71
CA CYS A 206 -6.40 -0.17 -9.61
C CYS A 206 -7.07 -0.86 -10.79
N THR A 207 -8.32 -1.27 -10.60
CA THR A 207 -9.20 -1.69 -11.70
C THR A 207 -10.36 -0.72 -11.84
N THR A 208 -10.91 -0.60 -13.05
CA THR A 208 -12.12 0.19 -13.32
C THR A 208 -13.36 -0.70 -13.41
N GLU A 209 -14.55 -0.12 -13.33
CA GLU A 209 -15.82 -0.83 -13.57
C GLU A 209 -15.91 -1.42 -15.00
N ASP A 210 -15.20 -0.83 -15.96
CA ASP A 210 -15.13 -1.33 -17.35
C ASP A 210 -14.26 -2.58 -17.50
N GLY A 211 -13.51 -2.94 -16.45
CA GLY A 211 -12.61 -4.09 -16.42
C GLY A 211 -11.21 -3.82 -16.95
N ASP A 212 -10.79 -2.55 -16.97
CA ASP A 212 -9.41 -2.19 -17.24
C ASP A 212 -8.58 -2.22 -15.94
N ALA A 213 -7.29 -2.50 -16.05
CA ALA A 213 -6.34 -2.38 -14.93
C ALA A 213 -5.29 -1.32 -15.24
N TYR A 214 -4.87 -0.61 -14.20
CA TYR A 214 -3.85 0.42 -14.26
C TYR A 214 -2.81 0.12 -13.18
N PHE A 215 -1.54 0.33 -13.50
CA PHE A 215 -0.40 0.09 -12.62
C PHE A 215 0.55 1.28 -12.65
N TRP A 216 1.14 1.61 -11.50
CA TRP A 216 2.17 2.63 -11.37
C TRP A 216 3.09 2.37 -10.18
N GLY A 217 4.19 3.10 -10.07
CA GLY A 217 5.24 2.86 -9.09
C GLY A 217 6.43 2.08 -9.68
N SER A 218 7.13 1.35 -8.81
CA SER A 218 8.33 0.62 -9.17
C SER A 218 8.07 -0.58 -10.08
N ASN A 219 8.92 -0.75 -11.08
CA ASN A 219 8.84 -1.85 -12.05
C ASN A 219 10.17 -2.59 -12.23
N THR A 220 11.12 -2.37 -11.32
CA THR A 220 12.44 -3.03 -11.32
C THR A 220 12.36 -4.56 -11.31
N ASN A 221 11.23 -5.13 -10.85
CA ASN A 221 10.95 -6.57 -10.87
C ASN A 221 9.78 -6.95 -11.80
N LEU A 222 9.48 -6.12 -12.80
CA LEU A 222 8.39 -6.32 -13.78
C LEU A 222 6.98 -6.41 -13.18
N GLN A 223 6.77 -5.76 -12.03
CA GLN A 223 5.52 -5.79 -11.27
C GLN A 223 4.34 -5.13 -12.00
N LEU A 224 4.58 -4.22 -12.95
CA LEU A 224 3.54 -3.44 -13.65
C LEU A 224 2.90 -4.19 -14.83
N ALA A 225 3.31 -5.45 -15.08
CA ALA A 225 2.82 -6.26 -16.19
C ALA A 225 3.00 -5.62 -17.58
N LYS A 226 4.10 -4.86 -17.75
CA LYS A 226 4.50 -4.20 -19.01
C LYS A 226 5.30 -5.09 -19.97
N GLY A 227 5.42 -6.39 -19.68
CA GLY A 227 6.26 -7.32 -20.45
C GLY A 227 7.71 -7.26 -19.99
N THR A 228 8.65 -7.01 -20.89
CA THR A 228 10.10 -6.95 -20.61
C THR A 228 10.60 -5.53 -20.29
N ASP A 229 9.73 -4.54 -20.31
CA ASP A 229 10.04 -3.17 -19.93
C ASP A 229 10.02 -3.06 -18.39
N ASP A 230 11.16 -2.71 -17.81
CA ASP A 230 11.42 -2.57 -16.38
C ASP A 230 11.37 -1.11 -15.88
N SER A 231 11.00 -0.16 -16.75
CA SER A 231 10.87 1.24 -16.36
C SER A 231 9.69 1.46 -15.40
N ASP A 232 9.93 2.27 -14.37
CA ASP A 232 8.90 2.73 -13.43
C ASP A 232 7.86 3.60 -14.14
N GLU A 233 6.67 3.71 -13.55
CA GLU A 233 5.60 4.59 -14.07
C GLU A 233 5.17 5.58 -12.98
N VAL A 234 5.30 6.87 -13.25
CA VAL A 234 4.99 7.94 -12.27
C VAL A 234 3.48 8.14 -12.07
N VAL A 235 2.70 7.82 -13.11
CA VAL A 235 1.24 7.95 -13.13
C VAL A 235 0.62 6.63 -13.58
N PRO A 236 -0.65 6.36 -13.23
CA PRO A 236 -1.35 5.14 -13.62
C PRO A 236 -1.24 4.83 -15.12
N LYS A 237 -0.57 3.73 -15.43
CA LYS A 237 -0.45 3.22 -16.79
C LYS A 237 -1.44 2.09 -17.01
N LYS A 238 -2.32 2.24 -18.01
CA LYS A 238 -3.23 1.18 -18.42
C LYS A 238 -2.43 -0.06 -18.86
N MET A 239 -2.77 -1.22 -18.29
CA MET A 239 -2.19 -2.50 -18.67
C MET A 239 -2.44 -2.79 -20.15
N GLY A 240 -1.37 -3.09 -20.88
CA GLY A 240 -1.45 -3.47 -22.28
C GLY A 240 -2.18 -4.81 -22.47
N ARG A 241 -2.89 -4.96 -23.59
CA ARG A 241 -3.51 -6.23 -23.97
C ARG A 241 -2.43 -7.19 -24.49
N VAL A 242 -1.96 -8.09 -23.63
CA VAL A 242 -1.04 -9.17 -24.01
C VAL A 242 -1.81 -10.40 -24.49
N LYS A 243 -1.19 -11.29 -25.28
CA LYS A 243 -1.84 -12.50 -25.82
C LYS A 243 -2.50 -13.36 -24.72
N GLN A 244 -1.90 -13.42 -23.53
CA GLN A 244 -2.38 -14.19 -22.39
C GLN A 244 -3.68 -13.60 -21.80
N PHE A 245 -3.82 -12.28 -21.77
CA PHE A 245 -4.99 -11.58 -21.24
C PHE A 245 -6.03 -11.25 -22.31
N GLY A 246 -5.64 -11.07 -23.58
CA GLY A 246 -6.54 -10.79 -24.69
C GLY A 246 -7.49 -9.63 -24.39
N TYR A 247 -8.81 -9.91 -24.48
CA TYR A 247 -9.92 -8.99 -24.18
C TYR A 247 -10.56 -9.26 -22.81
N ARG A 248 -9.88 -9.97 -21.91
CA ARG A 248 -10.42 -10.28 -20.58
C ARG A 248 -10.61 -8.99 -19.77
N LYS A 249 -11.71 -8.94 -19.04
CA LYS A 249 -11.95 -7.90 -18.03
C LYS A 249 -11.25 -8.27 -16.74
N ILE A 250 -10.57 -7.31 -16.13
CA ILE A 250 -9.86 -7.47 -14.87
C ILE A 250 -10.73 -6.90 -13.76
N PHE A 251 -11.13 -7.76 -12.82
CA PHE A 251 -12.05 -7.40 -11.73
C PHE A 251 -11.35 -7.26 -10.38
N GLY A 252 -10.16 -7.83 -10.25
CA GLY A 252 -9.38 -7.76 -9.03
C GLY A 252 -7.89 -7.72 -9.32
N VAL A 253 -7.20 -6.94 -8.50
CA VAL A 253 -5.74 -6.87 -8.46
C VAL A 253 -5.29 -7.03 -7.01
N MET A 254 -4.21 -7.78 -6.82
CA MET A 254 -3.51 -7.91 -5.55
C MET A 254 -2.02 -7.76 -5.81
N LEU A 255 -1.32 -7.10 -4.89
CA LEU A 255 0.11 -6.82 -5.00
C LEU A 255 0.79 -7.29 -3.71
N GLY A 256 1.90 -8.01 -3.88
CA GLY A 256 2.85 -8.31 -2.81
C GLY A 256 4.07 -7.39 -2.90
N GLY A 257 5.20 -7.81 -2.33
CA GLY A 257 6.43 -7.01 -2.41
C GLY A 257 6.93 -6.84 -3.84
N GLN A 258 7.10 -7.96 -4.56
CA GLN A 258 7.69 -8.00 -5.91
C GLN A 258 6.84 -8.73 -6.95
N HIS A 259 5.58 -9.04 -6.64
CA HIS A 259 4.69 -9.77 -7.53
C HIS A 259 3.25 -9.27 -7.42
N GLY A 260 2.43 -9.59 -8.40
CA GLY A 260 1.00 -9.30 -8.40
C GLY A 260 0.18 -10.47 -8.90
N ALA A 261 -1.09 -10.49 -8.52
CA ALA A 261 -2.08 -11.44 -9.01
C ALA A 261 -3.29 -10.69 -9.55
N LEU A 262 -3.84 -11.19 -10.66
CA LEU A 262 -5.00 -10.60 -11.33
C LEU A 262 -6.13 -11.62 -11.40
N LEU A 263 -7.33 -11.18 -11.06
CA LEU A 263 -8.57 -11.91 -11.31
C LEU A 263 -9.18 -11.36 -12.60
N ALA A 264 -9.23 -12.19 -13.64
CA ALA A 264 -9.72 -11.80 -14.95
C ALA A 264 -10.73 -12.79 -15.53
N GLU A 265 -11.78 -12.27 -16.15
CA GLU A 265 -12.84 -13.06 -16.78
C GLU A 265 -12.76 -12.96 -18.30
N LYS A 266 -12.98 -14.09 -18.98
CA LYS A 266 -13.14 -14.09 -20.43
C LYS A 266 -14.48 -13.48 -20.77
N VAL A 267 -14.47 -12.33 -21.44
CA VAL A 267 -15.65 -11.81 -22.11
C VAL A 267 -15.67 -12.41 -23.51
N LEU A 268 -16.57 -13.36 -23.74
CA LEU A 268 -16.82 -13.91 -25.07
C LEU A 268 -17.57 -12.86 -25.90
N SER A 269 -17.22 -12.75 -27.18
CA SER A 269 -18.14 -12.10 -28.12
C SER A 269 -19.45 -12.90 -28.20
N ALA A 270 -20.54 -12.28 -28.67
CA ALA A 270 -21.80 -12.99 -28.87
C ALA A 270 -21.63 -14.25 -29.75
N GLU A 271 -20.82 -14.13 -30.82
CA GLU A 271 -20.50 -15.24 -31.73
C GLU A 271 -19.67 -16.34 -31.05
N GLU A 272 -18.68 -15.97 -30.23
CA GLU A 272 -17.86 -16.94 -29.50
C GLU A 272 -18.67 -17.67 -28.42
N ALA A 273 -19.60 -16.97 -27.76
CA ALA A 273 -20.52 -17.55 -26.78
C ALA A 273 -21.48 -18.54 -27.44
N GLU A 274 -22.02 -18.21 -28.62
CA GLU A 274 -22.87 -19.11 -29.39
C GLU A 274 -22.11 -20.35 -29.87
N LYS A 275 -20.86 -20.16 -30.31
CA LYS A 275 -19.97 -21.26 -30.71
C LYS A 275 -19.63 -22.19 -29.54
N GLU A 276 -19.22 -21.65 -28.38
CA GLU A 276 -18.94 -22.47 -27.19
C GLU A 276 -20.19 -23.22 -26.70
N LYS A 277 -21.37 -22.58 -26.78
CA LYS A 277 -22.64 -23.23 -26.46
C LYS A 277 -22.91 -24.41 -27.39
N ARG A 278 -22.77 -24.24 -28.70
CA ARG A 278 -22.95 -25.31 -29.68
C ARG A 278 -21.95 -26.46 -29.49
N GLU A 279 -20.68 -26.16 -29.26
CA GLU A 279 -19.66 -27.18 -28.99
C GLU A 279 -19.95 -27.96 -27.70
N LYS A 280 -20.52 -27.31 -26.68
CA LYS A 280 -20.93 -27.96 -25.44
C LYS A 280 -22.14 -28.88 -25.65
N GLU A 281 -23.14 -28.42 -26.40
CA GLU A 281 -24.31 -29.24 -26.78
C GLU A 281 -23.90 -30.47 -27.61
N GLU A 282 -23.00 -30.32 -28.58
CA GLU A 282 -22.48 -31.43 -29.39
C GLU A 282 -21.70 -32.44 -28.52
N LYS A 283 -20.92 -31.97 -27.54
CA LYS A 283 -20.22 -32.84 -26.57
C LYS A 283 -21.18 -33.61 -25.66
N GLU A 284 -22.20 -32.95 -25.15
CA GLU A 284 -23.23 -33.58 -24.30
C GLU A 284 -24.02 -34.64 -25.09
N GLU A 285 -24.39 -34.34 -26.34
CA GLU A 285 -25.08 -35.30 -27.21
C GLU A 285 -24.20 -36.51 -27.52
N LYS A 286 -22.92 -36.28 -27.84
CA LYS A 286 -21.95 -37.37 -28.06
C LYS A 286 -21.80 -38.25 -26.83
N ALA A 287 -21.66 -37.65 -25.64
CA ALA A 287 -21.55 -38.39 -24.38
C ALA A 287 -22.82 -39.22 -24.10
N LYS A 288 -24.00 -38.71 -24.42
CA LYS A 288 -25.26 -39.44 -24.29
C LYS A 288 -25.32 -40.64 -25.23
N ARG A 289 -24.95 -40.46 -26.51
CA ARG A 289 -24.89 -41.56 -27.49
C ARG A 289 -23.90 -42.66 -27.07
N GLU A 290 -22.72 -42.29 -26.59
CA GLU A 290 -21.73 -43.25 -26.09
C GLU A 290 -22.22 -44.02 -24.86
N LYS A 291 -22.99 -43.36 -23.97
CA LYS A 291 -23.61 -44.02 -22.81
C LYS A 291 -24.69 -45.01 -23.25
N GLU A 292 -25.59 -44.62 -24.15
CA GLU A 292 -26.63 -45.50 -24.69
C GLU A 292 -26.04 -46.72 -25.41
N GLU A 293 -24.95 -46.54 -26.18
CA GLU A 293 -24.26 -47.64 -26.84
C GLU A 293 -23.62 -48.61 -25.85
N ARG A 294 -23.01 -48.10 -24.76
CA ARG A 294 -22.47 -48.94 -23.68
C ARG A 294 -23.55 -49.75 -22.97
N GLU A 295 -24.70 -49.14 -22.69
CA GLU A 295 -25.84 -49.82 -22.07
C GLU A 295 -26.42 -50.90 -22.99
N ARG A 296 -26.54 -50.63 -24.30
CA ARG A 296 -26.98 -51.62 -25.28
C ARG A 296 -26.03 -52.81 -25.38
N LYS A 297 -24.73 -52.55 -25.50
CA LYS A 297 -23.69 -53.60 -25.51
C LYS A 297 -23.68 -54.43 -24.23
N LYS A 298 -24.04 -53.84 -23.10
CA LYS A 298 -24.18 -54.56 -21.83
C LYS A 298 -25.38 -55.52 -21.86
N LYS A 299 -26.55 -55.04 -22.29
CA LYS A 299 -27.75 -55.87 -22.45
C LYS A 299 -27.54 -57.03 -23.43
N GLU A 300 -26.94 -56.78 -24.59
CA GLU A 300 -26.64 -57.83 -25.59
C GLU A 300 -25.65 -58.89 -25.07
N LYS A 301 -24.77 -58.54 -24.12
CA LYS A 301 -23.89 -59.51 -23.45
C LYS A 301 -24.63 -60.33 -22.38
N GLU A 302 -25.54 -59.70 -21.64
CA GLU A 302 -26.37 -60.38 -20.65
C GLU A 302 -27.30 -61.40 -21.35
N GLU A 303 -27.97 -61.01 -22.45
CA GLU A 303 -28.83 -61.92 -23.24
C GLU A 303 -28.08 -63.08 -23.90
N LYS A 304 -26.80 -62.94 -24.23
CA LYS A 304 -25.97 -64.04 -24.78
C LYS A 304 -25.43 -64.99 -23.71
N ALA A 305 -25.44 -64.57 -22.45
CA ALA A 305 -24.98 -65.38 -21.33
C ALA A 305 -26.09 -66.24 -20.71
N GLU A 306 -27.34 -65.91 -20.99
CA GLU A 306 -28.57 -66.64 -20.63
C GLU A 306 -28.91 -67.71 -21.69
#